data_AF-A0A2V8MF97-F1
#
_entry.id   AF-A0A2V8MF97-F1
#
_cell.length_a   1.000
_cell.length_b   1.000
_cell.length_c   1.000
_cell.angle_alpha   90.00
_cell.angle_beta   90.00
_cell.angle_gamma   90.00
#
_symmetry.space_group_name_H-M   'P 1'
#
loop_
_entity.id
_entity.type
_entity.pdbx_description
1 polymer ?
#
loop_
_entity_poly.entity_id
_entity_poly.type
_entity_poly.pdbx_seq_one_letter_code
_entity_poly.pdbx_strand_id
1 'polypeptide(L)' 'MVYVTDKSVWEYKLLSRNLSKEEAPNEEELNKLGKEGWELAGVFTDSPFVYFYFKRLKD' A
#
# COMPACT_ATOMS: atom_id res chain seq x y z
N MET A 1 20.16 28.93 -4.66
CA MET A 1 18.76 28.44 -4.59
C MET A 1 18.66 27.31 -5.59
N VAL A 2 18.52 26.06 -5.14
CA VAL A 2 18.41 24.89 -6.03
C VAL A 2 16.93 24.64 -6.25
N TYR A 3 16.48 24.69 -7.50
CA TYR A 3 15.11 24.40 -7.88
C TYR A 3 15.08 23.00 -8.46
N VAL A 4 14.42 22.06 -7.78
CA VAL A 4 14.16 20.71 -8.31
C VAL A 4 12.90 20.80 -9.17
N THR A 5 13.06 20.61 -10.48
CA THR A 5 11.99 20.67 -11.48
C THR A 5 11.22 19.37 -11.63
N ASP A 6 11.72 18.26 -11.08
CA ASP A 6 11.04 16.97 -11.13
C ASP A 6 9.87 16.94 -10.15
N LYS A 7 8.66 16.96 -10.71
CA LYS A 7 7.44 16.73 -9.93
C LYS A 7 7.46 15.27 -9.48
N SER A 8 7.61 15.05 -8.18
CA SER A 8 7.46 13.72 -7.59
C SER A 8 6.07 13.16 -7.93
N VAL A 9 6.02 12.12 -8.74
CA VAL A 9 4.79 11.40 -9.07
C VAL A 9 4.67 10.23 -8.09
N TRP A 10 3.49 10.06 -7.49
CA TRP A 10 3.20 8.94 -6.60
C TRP A 10 2.40 7.88 -7.34
N GLU A 11 2.75 6.61 -7.10
CA GLU A 11 1.96 5.46 -7.47
C GLU A 11 1.25 4.91 -6.24
N TYR A 12 0.06 4.35 -6.43
CA TYR A 12 -0.77 3.80 -5.35
C TYR A 12 -1.19 2.36 -5.67
N LYS A 13 -1.23 1.53 -4.62
CA LYS A 13 -1.70 0.14 -4.69
C LYS A 13 -2.70 -0.10 -3.56
N LEU A 14 -3.74 -0.88 -3.85
CA LEU A 14 -4.75 -1.30 -2.89
C LEU A 14 -4.73 -2.82 -2.75
N LEU A 15 -4.58 -3.32 -1.54
CA LEU A 15 -4.86 -4.71 -1.19
C LEU A 15 -6.13 -4.74 -0.35
N SER A 16 -7.19 -5.37 -0.88
CA SER A 16 -8.46 -5.56 -0.18
C SER A 16 -8.64 -7.03 0.18
N ARG A 17 -9.10 -7.31 1.39
CA ARG A 17 -9.35 -8.67 1.88
C ARG A 17 -10.73 -8.75 2.51
N ASN A 18 -11.49 -9.81 2.20
CA ASN A 18 -12.77 -10.06 2.85
C ASN A 18 -12.60 -11.08 4.00
N LEU A 19 -12.63 -10.59 5.24
CA LEU A 19 -12.39 -11.38 6.44
C LEU A 19 -13.47 -12.42 6.74
N SER A 20 -14.62 -12.37 6.05
CA SER A 20 -15.64 -13.43 6.13
C SER A 20 -15.36 -14.63 5.23
N LYS A 21 -14.41 -14.51 4.29
CA LYS A 21 -14.09 -15.55 3.30
C LYS A 21 -12.64 -16.04 3.38
N GLU A 22 -11.75 -15.20 3.87
CA GLU A 22 -10.30 -15.40 3.83
C GLU A 22 -9.64 -14.68 5.02
N GLU A 23 -8.48 -15.16 5.44
CA GLU A 23 -7.75 -14.57 6.56
C GLU A 23 -7.15 -13.20 6.20
N ALA A 24 -6.86 -12.38 7.21
CA ALA A 24 -6.16 -11.12 7.02
C ALA A 24 -4.78 -11.37 6.36
N PRO A 25 -4.26 -10.43 5.55
CA PRO A 25 -2.92 -10.53 4.99
C PRO A 25 -1.91 -10.73 6.11
N ASN A 26 -1.06 -11.75 5.96
CA ASN A 26 -0.02 -12.04 6.93
C ASN A 26 1.21 -11.14 6.74
N GLU A 27 2.13 -11.19 7.69
CA GLU A 27 3.35 -10.39 7.64
C GLU A 27 4.19 -10.69 6.37
N GLU A 28 4.24 -11.93 5.91
CA GLU A 28 5.01 -12.31 4.72
C GLU A 28 4.48 -11.63 3.45
N GLU A 29 3.15 -11.60 3.28
CA GLU A 29 2.48 -10.94 2.15
C GLU A 29 2.73 -9.42 2.16
N LEU A 30 2.60 -8.79 3.33
CA LEU A 30 2.84 -7.35 3.48
C LEU A 30 4.33 -7.01 3.28
N ASN A 31 5.24 -7.82 3.82
CA ASN A 31 6.68 -7.62 3.69
C ASN A 31 7.15 -7.81 2.24
N LYS A 32 6.49 -8.67 1.45
CA LYS A 32 6.77 -8.78 0.01
C LYS A 32 6.51 -7.46 -0.71
N LEU A 33 5.41 -6.77 -0.38
CA LEU A 33 5.11 -5.45 -0.94
C LEU A 33 6.17 -4.42 -0.51
N GLY A 34 6.61 -4.46 0.74
CA GLY A 34 7.74 -3.63 1.21
C GLY A 34 9.02 -3.84 0.42
N LYS A 35 9.37 -5.10 0.09
CA LYS A 35 10.54 -5.43 -0.76
C LYS A 35 10.39 -4.93 -2.20
N GLU A 36 9.17 -4.77 -2.70
CA GLU A 36 8.84 -4.18 -4.01
C GLU A 36 8.84 -2.64 -3.99
N GLY A 37 9.18 -2.02 -2.86
CA GLY A 37 9.24 -0.56 -2.69
C GLY A 37 7.90 0.09 -2.32
N TRP A 38 6.88 -0.69 -1.99
CA TRP A 38 5.59 -0.17 -1.54
C TRP A 38 5.62 0.17 -0.05
N GLU A 39 5.30 1.41 0.30
CA GLU A 39 5.12 1.88 1.67
C GLU A 39 3.63 1.79 2.06
N LEU A 40 3.33 1.18 3.21
CA LEU A 40 1.97 1.17 3.75
C LEU A 40 1.58 2.58 4.20
N ALA A 41 0.60 3.16 3.51
CA ALA A 41 0.11 4.52 3.74
C ALA A 41 -1.08 4.55 4.71
N GLY A 42 -1.89 3.50 4.77
CA GLY A 42 -3.03 3.44 5.66
C GLY A 42 -3.79 2.12 5.60
N VAL A 43 -4.56 1.87 6.66
CA VAL A 43 -5.46 0.73 6.76
C VAL A 43 -6.87 1.25 7.06
N PHE A 44 -7.84 0.81 6.28
CA PHE A 44 -9.25 1.13 6.47
C PHE A 44 -10.05 -0.16 6.63
N THR A 45 -10.98 -0.18 7.58
CA THR A 45 -11.81 -1.34 7.87
C THR A 45 -13.28 -0.97 7.67
N ASP A 46 -13.97 -1.73 6.83
CA ASP A 46 -15.41 -1.66 6.63
C ASP A 46 -15.95 -3.08 6.55
N SER A 47 -16.42 -3.59 7.69
CA SER A 47 -16.70 -5.02 7.88
C SER A 47 -17.66 -5.56 6.81
N PRO A 48 -17.33 -6.68 6.13
CA PRO A 48 -16.26 -7.63 6.47
C PRO A 48 -14.92 -7.37 5.77
N PHE A 49 -14.74 -6.21 5.14
CA PHE A 49 -13.54 -5.89 4.37
C PHE A 49 -12.49 -5.13 5.18
N VAL A 50 -11.23 -5.40 4.87
CA VAL A 50 -10.08 -4.59 5.26
C VAL A 50 -9.32 -4.17 4.00
N TYR A 51 -8.87 -2.93 4.00
CA TYR A 51 -8.21 -2.28 2.88
C TYR A 51 -6.85 -1.76 3.33
N PHE A 52 -5.79 -2.18 2.65
CA PHE A 52 -4.43 -1.71 2.85
C PHE A 52 -4.03 -0.84 1.66
N TYR A 53 -3.81 0.44 1.93
CA TYR A 53 -3.38 1.41 0.93
C TYR A 53 -1.87 1.55 0.98
N PHE A 54 -1.24 1.41 -0.17
CA PHE A 54 0.19 1.58 -0.33
C PHE A 54 0.49 2.72 -1.28
N LYS A 55 1.65 3.34 -1.09
CA LYS A 55 2.20 4.34 -1.99
C LYS A 55 3.66 4.06 -2.27
N ARG A 56 4.15 4.51 -3.42
CA ARG A 56 5.59 4.61 -3.70
C ARG A 56 5.85 5.79 -4.61
N LEU A 57 7.08 6.30 -4.59
CA LEU A 57 7.51 7.26 -5.62
C LEU A 57 7.63 6.50 -6.94
N LYS A 58 7.14 7.14 -8.00
CA LYS A 58 7.38 6.68 -9.36
C LYS A 58 8.81 7.03 -9.74
N ASP A 59 9.59 6.03 -10.14
CA ASP A 59 10.92 6.22 -10.71
C ASP A 59 10.87 7.04 -12.00
#